data_AF-I8U118-F1
#
_entry.id   AF-I8U118-F1
#
_cell.length_a   1.000
_cell.length_b   1.000
_cell.length_c   1.000
_cell.angle_alpha   90.00
_cell.angle_beta   90.00
_cell.angle_gamma   90.00
#
_symmetry.space_group_name_H-M   'P 1'
#
loop_
_entity.id
_entity.type
_entity.pdbx_description
1 polymer ?
#
loop_
_entity_poly.entity_id
_entity_poly.type
_entity_poly.pdbx_seq_one_letter_code
_entity_poly.pdbx_strand_id
1 'polypeptide(L)'
;MGTVLDPETARIAILSDAQYVVSPCLNINTVKLCNRYRIPIMPGAMTIKEVVEGMEAGADIIRNISRGIIWTYQCSLCLCGSILFYMF
;
A
#
# COMPACT_ATOMS: atom_id res chain seq x y z
N MET A 1 -10.41 4.22 -8.93
CA MET A 1 -9.52 4.41 -7.77
C MET A 1 -10.38 4.41 -6.52
N GLY A 2 -10.38 3.31 -5.76
CA GLY A 2 -11.16 3.20 -4.53
C GLY A 2 -10.21 3.04 -3.36
N THR A 3 -10.36 3.87 -2.34
CA THR A 3 -9.65 3.72 -1.08
C THR A 3 -10.28 2.55 -0.32
N VAL A 4 -9.52 1.49 -0.11
CA VAL A 4 -10.04 0.26 0.50
C VAL A 4 -9.65 0.22 1.97
N LEU A 5 -10.62 0.11 2.88
CA LEU A 5 -10.36 -0.11 4.32
C LEU A 5 -10.47 -1.59 4.72
N ASP A 6 -11.32 -2.35 4.03
CA ASP A 6 -11.72 -3.69 4.44
C ASP A 6 -11.30 -4.75 3.42
N PRO A 7 -10.98 -5.99 3.85
CA PRO A 7 -10.57 -7.08 2.97
C PRO A 7 -11.68 -7.50 1.99
N GLU A 8 -12.95 -7.37 2.38
CA GLU A 8 -14.08 -7.65 1.50
C GLU A 8 -14.13 -6.65 0.33
N THR A 9 -14.00 -5.36 0.64
CA THR A 9 -13.92 -4.30 -0.37
C THR A 9 -12.66 -4.45 -1.23
N ALA A 10 -11.54 -4.91 -0.64
CA ALA A 10 -10.32 -5.22 -1.38
C ALA A 10 -10.57 -6.31 -2.42
N ARG A 11 -11.25 -7.38 -2.03
CA ARG A 11 -11.59 -8.47 -2.93
C ARG A 11 -12.49 -8.02 -4.08
N ILE A 12 -13.48 -7.16 -3.81
CA ILE A 12 -14.35 -6.60 -4.86
C ILE A 12 -13.53 -5.73 -5.83
N ALA A 13 -12.60 -4.92 -5.30
CA ALA A 13 -11.71 -4.11 -6.13
C ALA A 13 -10.81 -4.99 -7.03
N ILE A 14 -10.24 -6.05 -6.48
CA ILE A 14 -9.44 -7.04 -7.21
C ILE A 14 -10.25 -7.72 -8.32
N LEU A 15 -11.50 -8.13 -8.01
CA LEU A 15 -12.41 -8.72 -9.00
C LEU A 15 -12.84 -7.72 -10.09
N SER A 16 -12.70 -6.43 -9.84
CA SER A 16 -12.95 -5.36 -10.80
C SER A 16 -11.69 -4.99 -11.62
N ASP A 17 -10.70 -5.89 -11.68
CA ASP A 17 -9.39 -5.70 -12.34
C ASP A 17 -8.60 -4.47 -11.83
N ALA A 18 -8.74 -4.13 -10.55
CA ALA A 18 -7.93 -3.07 -9.96
C ALA A 18 -6.43 -3.42 -10.05
N GLN A 19 -5.68 -2.56 -10.73
CA GLN A 19 -4.22 -2.73 -10.92
C GLN A 19 -3.42 -2.46 -9.65
N TYR A 20 -3.98 -1.71 -8.69
CA TYR A 20 -3.36 -1.41 -7.41
C TYR A 20 -4.41 -1.05 -6.36
N VAL A 21 -4.09 -1.29 -5.09
CA VAL A 21 -4.95 -0.95 -3.95
C VAL A 21 -4.26 0.08 -3.08
N VAL A 22 -4.94 1.20 -2.83
CA VAL A 22 -4.48 2.22 -1.89
C VAL A 22 -5.38 2.19 -0.66
N SER A 23 -4.76 2.18 0.52
CA SER A 23 -5.46 2.29 1.79
C SER A 23 -4.87 3.43 2.60
N PRO A 24 -5.67 4.24 3.34
CA PRO A 24 -5.14 5.32 4.16
C PRO A 24 -4.67 4.81 5.52
N CYS A 25 -5.07 3.58 5.88
CA CYS A 25 -4.76 2.92 7.12
C CYS A 25 -4.08 1.57 6.83
N LEU A 26 -3.26 1.11 7.76
CA LEU A 26 -2.69 -0.23 7.67
C LEU A 26 -3.72 -1.27 8.11
N ASN A 27 -4.06 -2.20 7.22
CA ASN A 27 -4.81 -3.40 7.56
C ASN A 27 -4.03 -4.64 7.11
N ILE A 28 -3.54 -5.42 8.06
CA ILE A 28 -2.69 -6.58 7.77
C ILE A 28 -3.46 -7.64 6.95
N ASN A 29 -4.77 -7.76 7.15
CA ASN A 29 -5.59 -8.73 6.44
C ASN A 29 -5.77 -8.34 4.97
N THR A 30 -5.90 -7.04 4.66
CA THR A 30 -5.97 -6.57 3.27
C THR A 30 -4.63 -6.77 2.56
N VAL A 31 -3.51 -6.44 3.22
CA VAL A 31 -2.15 -6.65 2.67
C VAL A 31 -1.93 -8.12 2.32
N LYS A 32 -2.23 -9.03 3.24
CA LYS A 32 -2.10 -10.48 3.00
C LYS A 32 -3.00 -10.97 1.86
N LEU A 33 -4.20 -10.43 1.75
CA LEU A 33 -5.13 -10.76 0.67
C LEU A 33 -4.56 -10.28 -0.67
N CYS A 34 -4.16 -9.00 -0.78
CA CYS A 34 -3.57 -8.43 -1.98
C CYS A 34 -2.29 -9.17 -2.42
N ASN A 35 -1.41 -9.52 -1.48
CA ASN A 35 -0.20 -10.30 -1.76
C ASN A 35 -0.54 -11.69 -2.34
N ARG A 36 -1.60 -12.35 -1.81
CA ARG A 36 -2.05 -13.65 -2.34
C ARG A 36 -2.54 -13.57 -3.78
N TYR A 37 -3.20 -12.47 -4.15
CA TYR A 37 -3.65 -12.19 -5.51
C TYR A 37 -2.56 -11.56 -6.40
N ARG A 38 -1.35 -11.34 -5.88
CA ARG A 38 -0.24 -10.64 -6.54
C ARG A 38 -0.61 -9.25 -7.06
N ILE A 39 -1.40 -8.52 -6.28
CA ILE A 39 -1.80 -7.14 -6.60
C ILE A 39 -1.05 -6.19 -5.68
N PRO A 40 -0.36 -5.18 -6.23
CA PRO A 40 0.42 -4.24 -5.44
C PRO A 40 -0.49 -3.43 -4.52
N ILE A 41 -0.06 -3.32 -3.25
CA ILE A 41 -0.78 -2.56 -2.22
C ILE A 41 0.10 -1.45 -1.68
N MET A 42 -0.49 -0.25 -1.58
CA MET A 42 0.14 0.92 -0.97
C MET A 42 -0.65 1.35 0.28
N PRO A 43 -0.40 0.74 1.45
CA PRO A 43 -1.06 1.15 2.69
C PRO A 43 -0.45 2.44 3.26
N GLY A 44 -1.32 3.24 3.85
CA GLY A 44 -0.99 4.41 4.64
C GLY A 44 -0.68 4.01 6.08
N ALA A 45 0.42 4.54 6.62
CA ALA A 45 0.80 4.38 8.01
C ALA A 45 0.91 5.76 8.67
N MET A 46 0.48 5.86 9.92
CA MET A 46 0.65 7.06 10.74
C MET A 46 1.81 6.91 11.72
N THR A 47 2.19 5.68 12.08
CA THR A 47 3.28 5.45 13.03
C THR A 47 4.37 4.57 12.43
N ILE A 48 5.60 4.69 12.96
CA ILE A 48 6.73 3.86 12.54
C ILE A 48 6.45 2.37 12.80
N LYS A 49 5.69 2.06 13.86
CA LYS A 49 5.28 0.69 14.18
C LYS A 49 4.45 0.07 13.06
N GLU A 50 3.47 0.82 12.56
CA GLU A 50 2.65 0.41 11.40
C GLU A 50 3.50 0.27 10.13
N VAL A 51 4.52 1.10 9.92
CA VAL A 51 5.43 0.93 8.78
C VAL A 51 6.13 -0.42 8.87
N VAL A 52 6.67 -0.78 10.04
CA VAL A 52 7.35 -2.08 10.23
C VAL A 52 6.36 -3.23 10.05
N GLU A 53 5.18 -3.16 10.69
CA GLU A 53 4.13 -4.19 10.57
C GLU A 53 3.66 -4.37 9.10
N GLY A 54 3.56 -3.28 8.34
CA GLY A 54 3.21 -3.34 6.91
C GLY A 54 4.30 -3.97 6.05
N MET A 55 5.57 -3.70 6.35
CA MET A 55 6.70 -4.32 5.65
C MET A 55 6.76 -5.82 5.94
N GLU A 56 6.56 -6.23 7.19
CA GLU A 56 6.50 -7.64 7.60
C GLU A 56 5.29 -8.37 6.98
N ALA A 57 4.18 -7.66 6.77
CA ALA A 57 3.00 -8.19 6.08
C ALA A 57 3.20 -8.34 4.56
N GLY A 58 4.26 -7.76 3.99
CA GLY A 58 4.57 -7.81 2.56
C GLY A 58 3.92 -6.69 1.74
N ALA A 59 3.79 -5.48 2.30
CA ALA A 59 3.39 -4.31 1.54
C ALA A 59 4.55 -3.83 0.64
N ASP A 60 4.26 -3.55 -0.64
CA ASP A 60 5.27 -3.11 -1.61
C ASP A 60 5.74 -1.67 -1.35
N ILE A 61 4.80 -0.78 -1.03
CA ILE A 61 5.08 0.65 -0.82
C ILE A 61 4.26 1.14 0.36
N ILE A 62 4.91 1.70 1.39
CA ILE A 62 4.19 2.27 2.54
C ILE A 62 4.27 3.78 2.46
N ARG A 63 3.12 4.45 2.55
CA ARG A 63 3.02 5.91 2.59
C ARG A 63 2.85 6.37 4.03
N ASN A 64 3.84 7.04 4.59
CA ASN A 64 3.70 7.65 5.91
C ASN A 64 2.99 9.01 5.83
N ILE A 65 1.87 9.18 6.55
CA ILE A 65 1.02 10.38 6.51
C ILE A 65 1.32 11.36 7.67
N SER A 66 2.05 10.92 8.70
CA SER A 66 2.19 11.64 9.97
C SER A 66 2.91 12.99 9.95
N ARG A 67 3.70 13.29 8.92
CA ARG A 67 4.53 14.51 8.86
C ARG A 67 4.37 15.37 7.61
N GLY A 68 3.35 15.14 6.79
CA GLY A 68 3.19 15.84 5.51
C GLY A 68 4.33 15.56 4.50
N ILE A 69 5.21 14.60 4.81
CA ILE A 69 6.30 14.14 3.95
C ILE A 69 5.93 12.73 3.50
N ILE A 70 5.68 12.57 2.20
CA ILE A 70 5.46 11.29 1.54
C ILE A 70 6.82 10.56 1.54
N TRP A 71 7.11 9.83 2.62
CA TRP A 71 8.23 8.89 2.63
C TRP A 71 7.75 7.60 1.97
N THR A 72 8.13 7.39 0.71
CA THR A 72 8.19 6.06 0.11
C THR A 72 9.44 5.37 0.65
N TYR A 73 9.29 4.56 1.70
CA TYR A 73 10.36 3.68 2.15
C TYR A 73 10.50 2.53 1.14
N GLN A 74 11.17 2.81 0.02
CA GLN A 74 11.56 1.80 -0.95
C GLN A 74 12.68 0.97 -0.30
N CYS A 75 12.38 -0.26 0.12
CA CYS A 75 13.38 -1.23 0.52
C CYS A 75 14.16 -1.65 -0.74
N SER A 76 15.24 -0.90 -1.03
CA SER A 76 16.44 -1.23 -1.81
C SER A 76 16.37 -1.78 -3.25
N LEU A 77 15.25 -2.25 -3.80
CA LEU A 77 15.18 -2.71 -5.20
C LEU A 77 13.81 -2.47 -5.82
N CYS A 78 13.58 -1.27 -6.34
CA CYS A 78 12.83 -1.05 -7.60
C CYS A 78 12.80 0.46 -7.92
N LEU A 79 13.64 0.89 -8.86
CA LEU A 79 13.41 2.07 -9.70
C LEU A 79 13.26 3.43 -8.97
N CYS A 80 14.38 3.93 -8.46
CA CYS A 80 14.63 5.37 -8.44
C CYS A 80 14.67 5.85 -9.90
N GLY A 81 13.68 6.62 -10.37
CA GLY A 81 13.75 7.17 -11.72
C GLY A 81 12.56 8.00 -12.21
N SER A 82 11.31 7.51 -12.11
CA SER A 82 10.27 8.11 -12.98
C SER A 82 8.81 8.09 -12.48
N ILE A 83 8.49 7.39 -11.39
CA ILE A 83 7.07 7.22 -10.99
C ILE A 83 6.62 8.20 -9.90
N LEU A 84 7.56 8.90 -9.25
CA LEU A 84 7.27 9.82 -8.15
C LEU A 84 6.61 11.14 -8.55
N PHE A 85 6.44 11.42 -9.85
CA PHE A 85 5.77 12.63 -10.34
C PHE A 85 4.41 12.40 -11.02
N TYR A 86 4.01 11.15 -11.30
CA TYR A 86 2.78 10.83 -12.03
C TYR A 86 1.67 10.25 -11.15
N MET A 87 1.54 10.75 -9.92
CA MET A 87 0.40 10.44 -9.05
C MET A 87 -0.06 11.65 -8.21
N PHE A 88 0.05 12.83 -8.82
CA PHE A 88 -0.76 14.02 -8.55
C PHE A 88 -1.47 14.43 -9.84
#